data_AF-A0A820HB49-F1
#
_entry.id   AF-A0A820HB49-F1
#
_cell.length_a   1.000
_cell.length_b   1.000
_cell.length_c   1.000
_cell.angle_alpha   90.00
_cell.angle_beta   90.00
_cell.angle_gamma   90.00
#
_symmetry.space_group_name_H-M   'P 1'
#
loop_
_entity.id
_entity.type
_entity.pdbx_description
1 polymer ?
#
loop_
_entity_poly.entity_id
_entity_poly.type
_entity_poly.pdbx_seq_one_letter_code
_entity_poly.pdbx_strand_id
1 'polypeptide(L)' 'TFAQSLEDLTQNDIRKTIIEDLQRNTAKFTGEHRQDVIKWLKTIEIKFDTAEIPTAKKFYLIPQLLDKEALDW' A
#
# COMPACT_ATOMS: atom_id res chain seq x y z
N THR A 1 23.90 -2.03 17.85
CA THR A 1 23.90 -3.37 18.49
C THR A 1 23.29 -4.37 17.51
N PHE A 2 23.79 -5.61 17.46
CA PHE A 2 23.32 -6.66 16.54
C PHE A 2 21.79 -6.93 16.61
N ALA A 3 21.16 -6.64 17.76
CA ALA A 3 19.72 -6.68 17.94
C ALA A 3 18.97 -5.64 17.09
N GLN A 4 19.49 -4.41 16.98
CA GLN A 4 18.89 -3.33 16.18
C GLN A 4 18.83 -3.69 14.68
N SER A 5 19.89 -4.34 14.16
CA SER A 5 19.93 -4.78 12.76
C SER A 5 18.98 -5.95 12.47
N LEU A 6 18.71 -6.81 13.46
CA LEU A 6 17.74 -7.91 13.34
C LEU A 6 16.30 -7.40 13.38
N GLU A 7 16.01 -6.42 14.24
CA GLU A 7 14.73 -5.71 14.27
C GLU A 7 14.48 -4.96 12.96
N ASP A 8 15.50 -4.31 12.41
CA ASP A 8 15.39 -3.63 11.11
C ASP A 8 15.16 -4.60 9.94
N LEU A 9 15.84 -5.75 9.93
CA LEU A 9 15.65 -6.81 8.92
C LEU A 9 14.24 -7.42 9.00
N THR A 10 13.80 -7.82 10.19
CA THR A 10 12.47 -8.38 10.40
C THR A 10 11.37 -7.37 10.07
N GLN A 11 11.56 -6.09 10.40
CA GLN A 11 10.67 -5.01 9.99
C GLN A 11 10.67 -4.75 8.48
N ASN A 12 11.77 -5.04 7.79
CA ASN A 12 11.84 -4.95 6.33
C ASN A 12 11.13 -6.11 5.65
N ASP A 13 11.28 -7.33 6.17
CA ASP A 13 10.64 -8.53 5.61
C ASP A 13 9.13 -8.53 5.84
N ILE A 14 8.67 -8.13 7.03
CA ILE A 14 7.24 -7.93 7.34
C ILE A 14 6.65 -6.87 6.40
N ARG A 15 7.36 -5.75 6.21
CA ARG A 15 6.94 -4.67 5.30
C ARG A 15 6.86 -5.15 3.86
N LYS A 16 7.86 -5.90 3.38
CA LYS A 16 7.86 -6.44 2.02
C LYS A 16 6.67 -7.37 1.80
N THR A 17 6.35 -8.21 2.78
CA THR A 17 5.23 -9.15 2.73
C THR A 17 3.88 -8.42 2.68
N ILE A 18 3.69 -7.38 3.51
CA ILE A 18 2.45 -6.58 3.52
C ILE A 18 2.29 -5.79 2.21
N ILE A 19 3.38 -5.25 1.65
CA ILE A 19 3.34 -4.53 0.38
C ILE A 19 3.00 -5.48 -0.78
N GLU A 20 3.63 -6.64 -0.83
CA GLU A 20 3.35 -7.66 -1.85
C GLU A 20 1.90 -8.16 -1.75
N ASP A 21 1.37 -8.35 -0.55
CA ASP A 21 -0.02 -8.72 -0.32
C ASP A 21 -0.99 -7.63 -0.79
N LEU A 22 -0.72 -6.37 -0.43
CA LEU A 22 -1.50 -5.22 -0.90
C LEU A 22 -1.50 -5.10 -2.42
N GLN A 23 -0.35 -5.27 -3.07
CA GLN A 23 -0.24 -5.20 -4.53
C GLN A 23 -0.95 -6.37 -5.24
N ARG A 24 -0.96 -7.57 -4.65
CA ARG A 24 -1.63 -8.75 -5.24
C ARG A 24 -3.13 -8.75 -5.03
N ASN A 25 -3.59 -8.27 -3.86
CA ASN A 25 -4.98 -8.44 -3.42
C ASN A 25 -5.82 -7.16 -3.50
N THR A 26 -5.24 -6.03 -3.90
CA THR A 26 -5.95 -4.75 -4.04
C THR A 26 -6.11 -4.39 -5.49
N ALA A 27 -7.34 -4.09 -5.90
CA ALA A 27 -7.60 -3.56 -7.23
C ALA A 27 -6.88 -2.21 -7.39
N LYS A 28 -6.05 -2.09 -8.43
CA LYS A 28 -5.38 -0.84 -8.76
C LYS A 28 -6.38 0.19 -9.30
N PHE A 29 -6.11 1.46 -9.02
CA PHE A 29 -6.86 2.56 -9.60
C PHE A 29 -6.22 2.99 -10.91
N THR A 30 -6.96 2.88 -12.00
CA THR A 30 -6.51 3.18 -13.37
C THR A 30 -6.86 4.60 -13.81
N GLY A 31 -7.81 5.24 -13.12
CA GLY A 31 -8.37 6.54 -13.53
C GLY A 31 -9.52 6.44 -14.52
N GLU A 32 -9.96 5.22 -14.89
CA GLU A 32 -11.09 5.03 -15.79
C GLU A 32 -12.38 5.61 -15.19
N HIS A 33 -13.21 6.28 -16.02
CA HIS A 33 -14.42 7.00 -15.57
C HIS A 33 -15.45 6.16 -14.81
N ARG A 34 -15.37 4.82 -14.91
CA ARG A 34 -16.23 3.88 -14.18
C ARG A 34 -15.73 3.56 -12.77
N GLN A 35 -14.48 3.90 -12.46
CA GLN A 35 -13.91 3.70 -11.15
C GLN A 35 -14.30 4.85 -10.23
N ASP A 36 -14.87 4.50 -9.08
CA ASP A 36 -15.16 5.44 -8.01
C ASP A 36 -13.92 5.57 -7.10
N VAL A 37 -13.23 6.70 -7.21
CA VAL A 37 -12.04 7.00 -6.41
C VAL A 37 -12.33 7.00 -4.90
N ILE A 38 -13.51 7.46 -4.47
CA ILE A 38 -13.88 7.51 -3.05
C ILE A 38 -14.06 6.09 -2.53
N LYS A 39 -14.77 5.25 -3.28
CA LYS A 39 -14.94 3.83 -2.95
C LYS A 39 -13.60 3.09 -2.91
N TRP A 40 -12.71 3.38 -3.85
CA TRP A 40 -11.37 2.81 -3.89
C TRP A 40 -10.54 3.24 -2.66
N LEU A 41 -10.52 4.54 -2.33
CA LEU A 41 -9.83 5.08 -1.15
C LEU A 41 -10.30 4.43 0.15
N LYS A 42 -11.63 4.30 0.35
CA LYS A 42 -12.19 3.60 1.52
C LYS A 42 -11.75 2.13 1.60
N THR A 43 -11.64 1.47 0.45
CA THR A 43 -11.22 0.07 0.39
C THR A 43 -9.76 -0.09 0.81
N ILE A 44 -8.87 0.78 0.31
CA ILE A 44 -7.44 0.71 0.69
C ILE A 44 -7.20 1.17 2.12
N GLU A 45 -7.99 2.13 2.63
CA GLU A 45 -7.92 2.61 4.01
C GLU A 45 -8.21 1.47 5.00
N ILE A 46 -9.29 0.72 4.80
CA ILE A 46 -9.62 -0.46 5.62
C ILE A 46 -8.46 -1.46 5.65
N LYS A 47 -7.81 -1.70 4.50
CA LYS A 47 -6.67 -2.62 4.42
C LYS A 47 -5.45 -2.09 5.15
N PHE A 48 -5.14 -0.79 5.00
CA PHE A 48 -4.04 -0.16 5.71
C PHE A 48 -4.25 -0.19 7.22
N ASP A 49 -5.48 0.01 7.68
CA ASP A 49 -5.82 -0.03 9.10
C ASP A 49 -5.77 -1.47 9.64
N THR A 50 -6.27 -2.44 8.89
CA THR A 50 -6.19 -3.88 9.24
C THR A 50 -4.74 -4.36 9.34
N ALA A 51 -3.87 -3.84 8.48
CA ALA A 51 -2.43 -4.15 8.48
C ALA A 51 -1.60 -3.21 9.39
N GLU A 52 -2.26 -2.35 10.18
CA GLU A 52 -1.62 -1.40 11.11
C GLU A 52 -0.52 -0.55 10.46
N ILE A 53 -0.70 -0.17 9.19
CA ILE A 53 0.31 0.57 8.44
C ILE A 53 0.38 2.01 8.96
N PRO A 54 1.56 2.48 9.41
CA PRO A 54 1.73 3.85 9.87
C PRO A 54 1.35 4.87 8.79
N THR A 55 0.69 5.97 9.17
CA THR A 55 0.24 7.02 8.24
C THR A 55 1.35 7.53 7.33
N ALA A 56 2.57 7.71 7.87
CA ALA A 56 3.73 8.10 7.09
C ALA A 56 4.05 7.13 5.93
N LYS A 57 3.77 5.83 6.11
CA LYS A 57 3.99 4.80 5.08
C LYS A 57 2.86 4.71 4.07
N LYS A 58 1.61 4.99 4.48
CA LYS A 58 0.43 4.97 3.57
C LYS A 58 0.69 5.83 2.31
N PHE A 59 1.28 7.02 2.48
CA PHE A 59 1.61 7.92 1.36
C PHE A 59 2.58 7.32 0.33
N TYR A 60 3.53 6.47 0.76
CA TYR A 60 4.45 5.81 -0.16
C TYR A 60 3.84 4.60 -0.89
N LEU A 61 2.73 4.06 -0.37
CA LEU A 61 2.06 2.89 -0.92
C LEU A 61 1.00 3.25 -1.94
N ILE A 62 0.32 4.39 -1.78
CA ILE A 62 -0.75 4.84 -2.68
C ILE A 62 -0.28 4.86 -4.16
N PRO A 63 0.88 5.45 -4.53
CA PRO A 63 1.33 5.45 -5.92
C PRO A 63 1.54 4.05 -6.51
N GLN A 64 1.89 3.06 -5.69
CA GLN A 64 2.12 1.68 -6.13
C GLN A 64 0.80 0.93 -6.43
N LEU A 65 -0.32 1.49 -5.99
CA LEU A 65 -1.67 0.99 -6.24
C LEU A 65 -2.36 1.74 -7.38
N LEU A 66 -1.65 2.65 -8.05
CA LEU A 66 -2.11 3.30 -9.28
C LEU A 66 -1.66 2.50 -10.50
N ASP A 67 -2.35 2.70 -11.61
CA ASP A 67 -2.06 2.10 -12.91
C ASP A 67 -2.50 3.05 -14.05
N LYS A 68 -2.00 2.82 -15.26
CA LYS A 68 -2.33 3.59 -16.47
C LYS A 68 -2.34 5.11 -16.25
N GLU A 69 -3.38 5.79 -16.71
CA GLU A 69 -3.55 7.25 -16.70
C GLU A 69 -3.47 7.83 -15.27
N ALA A 70 -3.93 7.10 -14.26
CA ALA A 70 -3.81 7.56 -12.87
C ALA A 70 -2.37 7.52 -12.34
N LEU A 71 -1.51 6.64 -12.88
CA LEU A 71 -0.09 6.60 -12.54
C LEU A 71 0.71 7.68 -13.29
N ASP A 72 0.30 8.01 -14.51
CA ASP A 72 0.99 8.96 -15.39
C ASP A 72 0.68 10.44 -15.09
N TRP A 73 -0.38 10.72 -14.32
CA TRP A 73 -0.88 12.07 -13.98
C TRP A 73 -0.08 12.75 -12.87
#